data_AF-A0A7X9AYX5-F1
#
_entry.id   AF-A0A7X9AYX5-F1
#
_cell.length_a   1.000
_cell.length_b   1.000
_cell.length_c   1.000
_cell.angle_alpha   90.00
_cell.angle_beta   90.00
_cell.angle_gamma   90.00
#
_symmetry.space_group_name_H-M   'P 1'
#
loop_
_entity.id
_entity.type
_entity.pdbx_description
1 polymer ?
#
loop_
_entity_poly.entity_id
_entity_poly.type
_entity_poly.pdbx_seq_one_letter_code
_entity_poly.pdbx_strand_id
1 'polypeptide(L)'
;MEIKATLITFAVVFLAELGDKTQLMAMALSSSKKGICPSVFLGSCLALICTSAIAVFAGGLLDRCIPRRYLLFGSGLLFIALGVFMLVNCAMKSGSPAA
;
A
#
# COMPACT_ATOMS: atom_id res chain seq x y z
N MET A 1 -20.45 -17.80 -6.39
CA MET A 1 -19.70 -16.54 -6.56
C MET A 1 -18.86 -16.67 -7.81
N GLU A 2 -19.16 -15.88 -8.84
CA GLU A 2 -18.58 -16.10 -10.16
C GLU A 2 -17.07 -15.88 -10.17
N ILE A 3 -16.30 -16.85 -10.66
CA ILE A 3 -14.85 -16.74 -10.92
C ILE A 3 -14.49 -15.45 -11.67
N LYS A 4 -15.42 -14.94 -12.48
CA LYS A 4 -15.32 -13.64 -13.15
C LYS A 4 -15.05 -12.49 -12.18
N ALA A 5 -15.79 -12.42 -11.06
CA ALA A 5 -15.63 -11.35 -10.08
C ALA A 5 -14.25 -11.40 -9.40
N THR A 6 -13.77 -12.60 -9.05
CA THR A 6 -12.44 -12.78 -8.47
C THR A 6 -11.34 -12.38 -9.46
N LEU A 7 -11.48 -12.79 -10.73
CA LEU A 7 -10.50 -12.49 -11.77
C LEU A 7 -10.45 -10.98 -12.09
N ILE A 8 -11.60 -10.32 -12.15
CA ILE A 8 -11.69 -8.87 -12.34
C ILE A 8 -11.05 -8.14 -11.15
N THR A 9 -11.41 -8.51 -9.92
CA THR A 9 -10.87 -7.87 -8.72
C THR A 9 -9.36 -8.06 -8.63
N PHE A 10 -8.87 -9.27 -8.91
CA PHE A 10 -7.44 -9.56 -8.99
C PHE A 10 -6.76 -8.69 -10.04
N ALA A 11 -7.28 -8.64 -11.27
CA ALA A 11 -6.67 -7.87 -12.36
C ALA A 11 -6.62 -6.37 -12.04
N VAL A 12 -7.70 -5.81 -11.48
CA VAL A 12 -7.76 -4.39 -11.09
C VAL A 12 -6.75 -4.08 -10.00
N VAL A 13 -6.71 -4.87 -8.93
CA VAL A 13 -5.77 -4.67 -7.82
C VAL A 13 -4.33 -4.89 -8.29
N PHE A 14 -4.08 -5.95 -9.06
CA PHE A 14 -2.76 -6.25 -9.61
C PHE A 14 -2.23 -5.10 -10.46
N LEU A 15 -3.08 -4.53 -11.33
CA LEU A 15 -2.70 -3.41 -12.19
C LEU A 15 -2.53 -2.11 -11.39
N ALA A 16 -3.34 -1.88 -10.36
CA ALA A 16 -3.24 -0.72 -9.48
C ALA A 16 -1.95 -0.74 -8.62
N GLU A 17 -1.49 -1.93 -8.24
CA GLU A 17 -0.29 -2.14 -7.42
C GLU A 17 0.99 -2.29 -8.27
N LEU A 18 0.88 -2.36 -9.60
CA LEU A 18 2.00 -2.67 -10.49
C LEU A 18 2.99 -1.50 -10.53
N GLY A 19 4.21 -1.73 -10.04
CA GLY A 19 5.24 -0.70 -9.95
C GLY A 19 5.16 0.16 -8.68
N ASP A 20 4.42 -0.27 -7.65
CA ASP A 20 4.45 0.39 -6.36
C ASP A 20 5.86 0.38 -5.74
N LYS A 21 6.13 1.36 -4.87
CA LYS A 21 7.40 1.52 -4.15
C LYS A 21 7.81 0.27 -3.38
N THR A 22 6.84 -0.49 -2.86
CA THR A 22 7.10 -1.76 -2.18
C THR A 22 7.71 -2.81 -3.11
N GLN A 23 7.25 -2.89 -4.36
CA GLN A 23 7.77 -3.80 -5.37
C GLN A 23 9.19 -3.41 -5.80
N LEU A 24 9.44 -2.12 -6.02
CA LEU A 24 10.78 -1.60 -6.35
C LEU A 24 11.78 -1.87 -5.21
N MET A 25 11.34 -1.70 -3.95
CA MET A 25 12.17 -2.03 -2.79
C MET A 25 12.46 -3.53 -2.70
N ALA A 26 11.47 -4.39 -2.95
CA ALA A 26 11.66 -5.83 -2.98
C ALA A 26 12.63 -6.26 -4.10
N MET A 27 12.52 -5.67 -5.29
CA MET A 27 13.45 -5.91 -6.41
C MET A 27 14.87 -5.45 -6.06
N ALA A 28 15.02 -4.26 -5.49
CA ALA A 28 16.32 -3.73 -5.06
C ALA A 28 16.98 -4.62 -3.98
N LEU A 29 16.20 -5.09 -3.00
CA LEU A 29 16.68 -5.96 -1.94
C LEU A 29 17.05 -7.35 -2.48
N SER A 30 16.26 -7.87 -3.43
CA SER A 30 16.52 -9.15 -4.10
C SER A 30 17.81 -9.14 -4.93
N SER A 31 18.11 -8.00 -5.57
CA SER A 31 19.35 -7.81 -6.34
C SER A 31 20.60 -7.61 -5.48
N SER A 32 20.45 -7.45 -4.16
CA SER A 32 21.55 -7.02 -3.28
C SER A 32 22.59 -8.12 -3.01
N LYS A 33 22.19 -9.41 -2.98
CA LYS A 33 23.12 -10.54 -2.82
C LYS A 33 22.61 -11.81 -3.51
N LYS A 34 23.55 -12.60 -4.04
CA LYS A 34 23.28 -13.90 -4.69
C LYS A 34 22.67 -14.87 -3.66
N GLY A 35 21.48 -15.41 -3.97
CA GLY A 35 20.79 -16.40 -3.14
C GLY A 35 19.73 -15.86 -2.15
N ILE A 36 19.59 -14.54 -2.00
CA ILE A 36 18.58 -13.96 -1.07
C ILE A 36 17.19 -13.82 -1.74
N CYS A 37 17.13 -13.85 -3.07
CA CYS A 37 15.90 -13.76 -3.87
C CYS A 37 14.70 -14.58 -3.32
N PRO A 38 14.82 -15.89 -3.00
CA PRO A 38 13.71 -16.65 -2.43
C PRO A 38 13.30 -16.19 -1.01
N SER A 39 14.25 -15.72 -0.19
CA SER A 39 13.97 -15.20 1.15
C SER A 39 13.27 -13.84 1.09
N VAL A 40 13.68 -12.94 0.18
CA VAL A 40 12.98 -11.65 -0.04
C VAL A 40 11.57 -11.90 -0.53
N PHE A 41 11.37 -12.84 -1.45
CA PHE A 41 10.06 -13.19 -1.96
C PHE A 41 9.13 -13.68 -0.84
N LEU A 42 9.54 -14.69 -0.06
CA LEU A 42 8.75 -15.18 1.06
C LEU A 42 8.47 -14.08 2.10
N GLY A 43 9.50 -13.30 2.45
CA GLY A 43 9.36 -12.22 3.43
C GLY A 43 8.37 -11.15 2.98
N SER A 44 8.43 -10.74 1.72
CA SER A 44 7.51 -9.77 1.13
C SER A 44 6.08 -10.32 1.04
N CYS A 45 5.89 -11.58 0.63
CA CYS A 45 4.57 -12.21 0.62
C CYS A 45 3.97 -12.31 2.02
N LEU A 46 4.76 -12.74 3.02
CA LEU A 46 4.30 -12.82 4.41
C LEU A 46 3.94 -11.44 4.96
N ALA A 47 4.76 -10.43 4.68
CA ALA A 47 4.49 -9.05 5.09
C ALA A 47 3.17 -8.53 4.47
N LEU A 48 2.93 -8.80 3.18
CA LEU A 48 1.71 -8.40 2.48
C LEU A 48 0.47 -9.09 3.07
N ILE A 49 0.53 -10.40 3.28
CA ILE A 49 -0.56 -11.18 3.88
C ILE A 49 -0.86 -10.66 5.29
N CYS A 50 0.18 -10.47 6.11
CA CYS A 50 0.02 -10.03 7.49
C CYS A 50 -0.58 -8.61 7.56
N THR A 51 -0.05 -7.68 6.77
CA THR A 51 -0.55 -6.29 6.72
C THR A 51 -2.00 -6.25 6.21
N SER A 52 -2.32 -7.03 5.17
CA SER A 52 -3.69 -7.12 4.65
C SER A 52 -4.66 -7.72 5.67
N ALA A 53 -4.25 -8.77 6.38
CA ALA A 53 -5.06 -9.37 7.43
C ALA A 53 -5.35 -8.39 8.57
N ILE A 54 -4.34 -7.64 9.01
CA ILE A 54 -4.49 -6.58 10.02
C ILE A 54 -5.44 -5.50 9.51
N ALA A 55 -5.27 -5.03 8.27
CA ALA A 55 -6.11 -4.00 7.68
C ALA A 55 -7.59 -4.42 7.59
N VAL A 56 -7.86 -5.65 7.14
CA VAL A 56 -9.23 -6.18 7.04
C VAL A 56 -9.85 -6.37 8.42
N PHE A 57 -9.10 -6.90 9.38
CA PHE A 57 -9.59 -7.11 10.75
C PHE A 57 -9.89 -5.77 11.45
N ALA A 58 -8.95 -4.83 11.41
CA ALA A 58 -9.13 -3.50 11.99
C ALA A 58 -10.24 -2.72 11.28
N GLY A 59 -10.30 -2.77 9.95
CA GLY A 59 -11.36 -2.14 9.15
C GLY A 59 -12.74 -2.69 9.47
N GLY A 60 -12.85 -4.02 9.64
CA GLY A 60 -14.10 -4.67 10.03
C GLY A 60 -14.56 -4.33 11.45
N LEU A 61 -13.63 -4.15 12.40
CA LEU A 61 -13.95 -3.64 13.74
C LEU A 61 -14.43 -2.19 13.69
N LEU A 62 -13.73 -1.34 12.92
CA LEU A 62 -14.11 0.07 12.76
C LEU A 62 -15.49 0.24 12.13
N ASP A 63 -15.83 -0.57 11.12
CA ASP A 63 -17.13 -0.53 10.44
C ASP A 63 -18.29 -0.88 11.39
N ARG A 64 -18.05 -1.71 12.41
CA ARG A 64 -19.06 -2.04 13.44
C ARG A 64 -19.23 -0.95 14.49
N CYS A 65 -18.17 -0.20 14.81
CA CYS A 65 -18.20 0.81 15.86
C CYS A 65 -18.57 2.21 15.34
N ILE A 66 -18.28 2.52 14.07
CA ILE A 66 -18.38 3.87 13.51
C ILE A 66 -19.35 3.88 12.32
N PRO A 67 -20.33 4.80 12.26
CA PRO A 67 -21.22 4.91 11.12
C PRO A 67 -20.43 5.18 9.83
N ARG A 68 -20.75 4.42 8.77
CA ARG A 68 -20.06 4.45 7.47
C ARG A 68 -19.87 5.85 6.87
N ARG A 69 -20.79 6.79 7.14
CA ARG A 69 -20.68 8.19 6.70
C ARG A 69 -19.44 8.89 7.28
N TYR A 70 -19.11 8.67 8.55
CA TYR A 70 -17.93 9.26 9.17
C TYR A 70 -16.63 8.61 8.68
N LEU A 71 -16.65 7.29 8.41
CA LEU A 71 -15.50 6.59 7.84
C LEU A 71 -15.15 7.11 6.43
N LEU A 72 -16.17 7.36 5.59
CA LEU A 72 -15.98 7.92 4.24
C LEU A 72 -15.43 9.35 4.29
N PHE A 73 -16.04 10.23 5.09
CA PHE A 73 -15.55 11.61 5.22
C PHE A 73 -14.17 11.68 5.88
N GLY A 74 -13.94 10.88 6.93
CA GLY A 74 -12.67 10.82 7.64
C GLY A 74 -11.52 10.31 6.77
N SER A 75 -11.74 9.21 6.03
CA SER A 75 -10.72 8.67 5.12
C SER A 75 -10.41 9.62 3.97
N GLY A 76 -11.43 10.25 3.36
CA GLY A 76 -11.24 11.26 2.31
C GLY A 76 -10.44 12.47 2.80
N LEU A 77 -10.79 13.01 3.97
CA LEU A 77 -10.07 14.14 4.57
C LEU A 77 -8.62 13.78 4.90
N LEU A 78 -8.40 12.58 5.45
CA LEU A 78 -7.05 12.07 5.73
C LEU A 78 -6.22 11.95 4.45
N PHE A 79 -6.82 11.45 3.36
CA PHE A 79 -6.15 11.31 2.07
C PHE A 79 -5.74 12.66 1.47
N ILE A 80 -6.63 13.67 1.55
CA ILE A 80 -6.33 15.04 1.13
C ILE A 80 -5.20 15.62 2.00
N ALA A 81 -5.27 15.46 3.32
CA ALA A 81 -4.25 15.97 4.23
C ALA A 81 -2.86 15.34 3.95
N LEU A 82 -2.80 14.03 3.72
CA LEU A 82 -1.57 13.33 3.35
C LEU A 82 -1.06 13.76 1.97
N GLY A 83 -1.96 13.97 1.00
CA GLY A 83 -1.61 14.48 -0.32
C GLY A 83 -1.00 15.88 -0.27
N VAL A 84 -1.62 16.80 0.49
CA VAL A 84 -1.08 18.15 0.73
C VAL A 84 0.26 18.07 1.47
N PHE A 85 0.37 17.23 2.50
CA PHE A 85 1.61 17.02 3.22
C PHE A 85 2.73 16.53 2.30
N MET A 86 2.46 15.57 1.40
CA MET A 86 3.43 15.12 0.40
C MET A 86 3.85 16.24 -0.57
N LEU A 87 2.90 17.05 -1.04
CA LEU A 87 3.19 18.20 -1.92
C LEU A 87 4.09 19.22 -1.23
N VAL A 88 3.80 19.58 0.02
CA VAL A 88 4.61 20.52 0.81
C VAL A 88 6.02 19.97 1.03
N ASN A 89 6.16 18.70 1.42
CA ASN A 89 7.48 18.07 1.58
C ASN A 89 8.27 18.03 0.27
N CYS A 90 7.59 17.79 -0.86
CA CYS A 90 8.22 17.84 -2.18
C CYS A 90 8.74 19.26 -2.50
N ALA A 91 7.91 20.28 -2.28
CA ALA A 91 8.28 21.67 -2.51
C ALA A 91 9.45 22.12 -1.62
N MET A 92 9.44 21.75 -0.34
CA MET A 92 10.51 22.05 0.62
C MET A 92 11.83 21.37 0.23
N LYS A 93 11.78 20.10 -0.19
CA LYS A 93 12.99 19.34 -0.56
C LYS A 93 13.61 19.82 -1.87
N SER A 94 12.81 20.43 -2.76
CA SER A 94 13.28 21.03 -4.01
C SER A 94 14.10 22.33 -3.81
N GLY A 95 14.07 22.94 -2.62
CA GLY A 95 14.84 24.14 -2.29
C GLY A 95 16.23 23.88 -1.67
N SER A 96 16.59 22.62 -1.39
CA SER A 96 17.94 22.29 -0.93
C SER A 96 18.80 21.96 -2.15
N PRO A 97 19.82 22.78 -2.51
CA PRO A 97 20.83 22.31 -3.44
C PRO A 97 21.46 21.08 -2.81
N ALA A 98 21.65 20.04 -3.63
CA ALA A 98 22.43 18.87 -3.26
C ALA A 98 23.80 19.38 -2.77
N ALA A 99 24.07 19.22 -1.47
CA ALA A 99 25.41 19.35 -0.91
C ALA A 99 26.21 18.09 -1.23
#